data_AF-A0A9Y3S3A9-F1
#
_entry.id   AF-A0A9Y3S3A9-F1
#
_cell.length_a   1.000
_cell.length_b   1.000
_cell.length_c   1.000
_cell.angle_alpha   90.00
_cell.angle_beta   90.00
_cell.angle_gamma   90.00
#
_symmetry.space_group_name_H-M   'P 1'
#
loop_
_entity.id
_entity.type
_entity.pdbx_description
1 polymer ?
#
loop_
_entity_poly.entity_id
_entity_poly.type
_entity_poly.pdbx_seq_one_letter_code
_entity_poly.pdbx_strand_id
1 'polypeptide(L)'
;VLLPFCKPFFIPHDLTVACSAHLKELARRNFFKVTNIDASHLAEYARRYLPPDWKQTGKNLVTWDNNNSQHPPSDWFQEFWRFLNSHFNELSPFTDIPLIPVSSLSGSQTVSVAKLQQNTTLIFQKSKQLNLPDRIAQLVNKVGGTVVRGNEWLRHVDLDSYVLCPSPRSVLKVLMNLDFQHLVTELTSASHTARDELKDYLSYLDSLSKAEKDFLLKLPLFQTMKGFSVAAQSKQAVLLISGLTVPTELPVPDSIIQCSTETDRRLLQLLKVHLLDTAEAAN
;
A
#
# COMPACT_ATOMS: atom_id res chain seq x y z
N VAL A 1 -10.99 24.35 10.24
CA VAL A 1 -10.79 24.04 11.68
C VAL A 1 -9.95 22.77 11.76
N LEU A 2 -8.81 22.77 12.47
CA LEU A 2 -7.87 21.64 12.48
C LEU A 2 -8.47 20.35 13.07
N LEU A 3 -9.27 20.48 14.13
CA LEU A 3 -10.02 19.38 14.73
C LEU A 3 -11.49 19.80 14.83
N PRO A 4 -12.38 19.34 13.93
CA PRO A 4 -13.71 19.90 13.74
C PRO A 4 -14.56 19.84 15.02
N PHE A 5 -14.36 18.81 15.84
CA PHE A 5 -15.08 18.59 17.09
C PHE A 5 -14.40 19.22 18.32
N CYS A 6 -13.32 19.99 18.12
CA CYS A 6 -12.54 20.61 19.20
C CYS A 6 -12.58 22.15 19.16
N LYS A 7 -13.45 22.75 18.32
CA LYS A 7 -13.57 24.22 18.21
C LYS A 7 -13.60 24.98 19.54
N PRO A 8 -14.31 24.55 20.62
CA PRO A 8 -14.31 25.29 21.89
C PRO A 8 -12.99 25.22 22.67
N PHE A 9 -12.06 24.32 22.32
CA PHE A 9 -10.77 24.19 22.99
C PHE A 9 -9.67 25.05 22.35
N PHE A 10 -9.90 25.56 21.14
CA PHE A 10 -8.94 26.43 20.47
C PHE A 10 -9.10 27.87 20.92
N ILE A 11 -7.95 28.51 21.12
CA ILE A 11 -7.89 29.94 21.40
C ILE A 11 -8.35 30.71 20.14
N PRO A 12 -9.17 31.77 20.28
CA PRO A 12 -9.60 32.60 19.16
C PRO A 12 -8.42 33.16 18.34
N HIS A 13 -8.62 33.28 17.02
CA HIS A 13 -7.56 33.70 16.09
C HIS A 13 -7.42 35.23 16.00
N ASP A 14 -8.35 35.97 16.59
CA ASP A 14 -8.43 37.44 16.61
C ASP A 14 -7.65 38.07 17.78
N LEU A 15 -6.81 37.29 18.47
CA LEU A 15 -5.95 37.82 19.52
C LEU A 15 -4.86 38.74 18.95
N THR A 16 -4.54 39.78 19.72
CA THR A 16 -3.38 40.62 19.42
C THR A 16 -2.07 39.82 19.52
N VAL A 17 -1.05 40.26 18.79
CA VAL A 17 0.29 39.63 18.82
C VAL A 17 0.84 39.57 20.24
N ALA A 18 0.64 40.62 21.04
CA ALA A 18 1.05 40.67 22.44
C ALA A 18 0.33 39.60 23.30
N CYS A 19 -0.99 39.46 23.15
CA CYS A 19 -1.75 38.42 23.86
C CYS A 19 -1.32 37.01 23.44
N SER A 20 -1.12 36.78 22.13
CA SER A 20 -0.64 35.50 21.63
C SER A 20 0.76 35.14 22.17
N ALA A 21 1.68 36.11 22.20
CA ALA A 21 3.02 35.92 22.77
C ALA A 21 2.95 35.59 24.27
N HIS A 22 2.08 36.27 25.02
CA HIS A 22 1.93 36.01 26.45
C HIS A 22 1.35 34.61 26.72
N LEU A 23 0.34 34.19 25.96
CA LEU A 23 -0.23 32.83 26.06
C LEU A 23 0.79 31.75 25.73
N LYS A 24 1.64 31.97 24.71
CA LYS A 24 2.74 31.05 24.37
C LYS A 24 3.74 30.93 25.51
N GLU A 25 4.08 32.03 26.18
CA GLU A 25 5.00 32.00 27.33
C GLU A 25 4.37 31.33 28.56
N LEU A 26 3.07 31.56 28.82
CA LEU A 26 2.34 30.84 29.87
C LEU A 26 2.34 29.34 29.61
N ALA A 27 2.08 28.93 28.36
CA ALA A 27 2.14 27.53 27.96
C ALA A 27 3.54 26.94 28.14
N ARG A 28 4.60 27.69 27.78
CA ARG A 28 5.99 27.24 27.95
C ARG A 28 6.36 27.02 29.42
N ARG A 29 5.77 27.80 30.32
CA ARG A 29 5.96 27.68 31.78
C ARG A 29 5.03 26.65 32.43
N ASN A 30 4.17 25.98 31.65
CA ASN A 30 3.10 25.12 32.16
C ASN A 30 2.22 25.84 33.20
N PHE A 31 1.98 27.14 33.01
CA PHE A 31 1.04 27.89 33.82
C PHE A 31 -0.35 27.83 33.21
N PHE A 32 -1.35 27.57 34.07
CA PHE A 32 -2.75 27.33 33.68
C PHE A 32 -2.91 26.12 32.76
N LYS A 33 -4.08 25.98 32.13
CA LYS A 33 -4.41 24.92 31.17
C LYS A 33 -4.19 25.36 29.72
N VAL A 34 -3.09 26.08 29.46
CA VAL A 34 -2.71 26.54 28.12
C VAL A 34 -1.55 25.68 27.64
N THR A 35 -1.70 25.03 26.49
CA THR A 35 -0.70 24.11 25.95
C THR A 35 -0.32 24.50 24.53
N ASN A 36 0.99 24.47 24.23
CA ASN A 36 1.45 24.52 22.84
C ASN A 36 1.24 23.13 22.23
N ILE A 37 0.36 23.03 21.23
CA ILE A 37 0.03 21.74 20.61
C ILE A 37 1.23 21.25 19.80
N ASP A 38 1.84 20.16 20.26
CA ASP A 38 2.79 19.37 19.47
C ASP A 38 2.07 18.22 18.73
N ALA A 39 2.84 17.40 18.01
CA ALA A 39 2.30 16.28 17.24
C ALA A 39 1.61 15.23 18.12
N SER A 40 2.15 14.94 19.31
CA SER A 40 1.59 13.95 20.24
C SER A 40 0.25 14.40 20.81
N HIS A 41 0.16 15.66 21.25
CA HIS A 41 -1.09 16.25 21.71
C HIS A 41 -2.12 16.30 20.58
N LEU A 42 -1.72 16.71 19.36
CA LEU A 42 -2.63 16.75 18.22
C LEU A 42 -3.18 15.35 17.90
N ALA A 43 -2.31 14.33 17.91
CA ALA A 43 -2.71 12.96 17.64
C ALA A 43 -3.61 12.39 18.74
N GLU A 44 -3.36 12.69 20.02
CA GLU A 44 -4.24 12.33 21.13
C GLU A 44 -5.64 12.92 20.93
N TYR A 45 -5.71 14.22 20.64
CA TYR A 45 -6.98 14.89 20.39
C TYR A 45 -7.68 14.33 19.15
N ALA A 46 -6.96 14.06 18.06
CA ALA A 46 -7.53 13.41 16.89
C ALA A 46 -8.14 12.05 17.27
N ARG A 47 -7.43 11.18 17.99
CA ARG A 47 -7.99 9.88 18.46
C ARG A 47 -9.21 10.05 19.35
N ARG A 48 -9.21 11.06 20.21
CA ARG A 48 -10.29 11.32 21.17
C ARG A 48 -11.55 11.85 20.48
N TYR A 49 -11.39 12.73 19.51
CA TYR A 49 -12.50 13.53 18.97
C TYR A 49 -12.90 13.18 17.54
N LEU A 50 -12.12 12.38 16.81
CA LEU A 50 -12.56 11.83 15.53
C LEU A 50 -13.79 10.92 15.70
N PRO A 51 -14.55 10.68 14.61
CA PRO A 51 -15.81 9.96 14.64
C PRO A 51 -15.72 8.62 15.39
N PRO A 52 -16.73 8.26 16.21
CA PRO A 52 -16.68 7.05 17.03
C PRO A 52 -16.63 5.77 16.19
N ASP A 53 -17.28 5.76 15.03
CA ASP A 53 -17.27 4.65 14.08
C ASP A 53 -15.91 4.43 13.42
N TRP A 54 -15.03 5.44 13.42
CA TRP A 54 -13.65 5.31 12.93
C TRP A 54 -12.71 4.63 13.92
N LYS A 55 -13.10 4.55 15.20
CA LYS A 55 -12.30 3.97 16.28
C LYS A 55 -12.38 2.44 16.33
N GLN A 56 -13.08 1.82 15.38
CA GLN A 56 -13.16 0.36 15.27
C GLN A 56 -11.75 -0.25 15.14
N THR A 57 -11.45 -1.18 16.03
CA THR A 57 -10.18 -1.93 16.02
C THR A 57 -10.19 -2.98 14.91
N GLY A 58 -9.06 -3.22 14.26
CA GLY A 58 -8.89 -4.25 13.24
C GLY A 58 -9.32 -3.88 11.81
N LYS A 59 -10.05 -2.76 11.61
CA LYS A 59 -10.31 -2.22 10.27
C LYS A 59 -9.31 -1.11 9.94
N ASN A 60 -8.59 -1.29 8.82
CA ASN A 60 -7.65 -0.30 8.29
C ASN A 60 -8.32 0.79 7.44
N LEU A 61 -9.52 0.50 6.94
CA LEU A 61 -10.35 1.42 6.17
C LEU A 61 -11.61 1.77 6.97
N VAL A 62 -11.95 3.04 6.98
CA VAL A 62 -13.19 3.58 7.55
C VAL A 62 -13.97 4.33 6.47
N THR A 63 -15.28 4.45 6.64
CA THR A 63 -16.12 5.20 5.71
C THR A 63 -16.21 6.64 6.18
N TRP A 64 -15.78 7.58 5.34
CA TRP A 64 -16.12 8.98 5.47
C TRP A 64 -17.36 9.29 4.63
N ASP A 65 -18.21 10.18 5.13
CA ASP A 65 -19.50 10.54 4.54
C ASP A 65 -19.70 12.03 4.76
N ASN A 66 -19.75 12.80 3.68
CA ASN A 66 -19.89 14.26 3.73
C ASN A 66 -21.28 14.71 4.23
N ASN A 67 -22.29 13.83 4.15
CA ASN A 67 -23.63 14.12 4.62
C ASN A 67 -23.83 13.79 6.11
N ASN A 68 -22.86 13.10 6.73
CA ASN A 68 -22.93 12.76 8.14
C ASN A 68 -22.35 13.88 9.00
N SER A 69 -23.20 14.54 9.78
CA SER A 69 -22.79 15.61 10.72
C SER A 69 -21.78 15.17 11.80
N GLN A 70 -21.65 13.86 12.04
CA GLN A 70 -20.65 13.30 12.95
C GLN A 70 -19.29 13.07 12.28
N HIS A 71 -19.17 13.30 10.98
CA HIS A 71 -17.92 13.18 10.22
C HIS A 71 -17.29 14.56 9.96
N PRO A 72 -15.96 14.63 9.74
CA PRO A 72 -15.31 15.87 9.33
C PRO A 72 -15.90 16.43 8.03
N PRO A 73 -15.96 17.76 7.85
CA PRO A 73 -16.38 18.37 6.58
C PRO A 73 -15.38 18.06 5.44
N SER A 74 -15.81 18.23 4.18
CA SER A 74 -15.01 17.86 2.99
C SER A 74 -13.68 18.59 2.84
N ASP A 75 -13.57 19.81 3.33
CA ASP A 75 -12.34 20.61 3.34
C ASP A 75 -11.34 20.15 4.42
N TRP A 76 -11.81 19.42 5.44
CA TRP A 76 -11.02 19.08 6.62
C TRP A 76 -9.73 18.34 6.29
N PHE A 77 -9.78 17.31 5.43
CA PHE A 77 -8.59 16.53 5.09
C PHE A 77 -7.50 17.40 4.48
N GLN A 78 -7.86 18.27 3.54
CA GLN A 78 -6.91 19.15 2.87
C GLN A 78 -6.28 20.14 3.87
N GLU A 79 -7.08 20.72 4.76
CA GLU A 79 -6.61 21.63 5.80
C GLU A 79 -5.72 20.92 6.83
N PHE A 80 -6.09 19.70 7.24
CA PHE A 80 -5.33 18.90 8.18
C PHE A 80 -3.96 18.51 7.59
N TRP A 81 -3.92 18.05 6.34
CA TRP A 81 -2.66 17.73 5.66
C TRP A 81 -1.78 18.95 5.42
N ARG A 82 -2.38 20.11 5.09
CA ARG A 82 -1.63 21.37 4.99
C ARG A 82 -0.97 21.72 6.32
N PHE A 83 -1.68 21.54 7.44
CA PHE A 83 -1.14 21.77 8.76
C PHE A 83 0.01 20.80 9.07
N LEU A 84 -0.19 19.49 8.86
CA LEU A 84 0.85 18.48 9.09
C LEU A 84 2.13 18.82 8.33
N ASN A 85 2.01 19.06 7.03
CA ASN A 85 3.14 19.36 6.14
C ASN A 85 3.88 20.67 6.50
N SER A 86 3.24 21.59 7.24
CA SER A 86 3.86 22.87 7.62
C SER A 86 4.50 22.85 9.01
N HIS A 87 4.12 21.90 9.87
CA HIS A 87 4.47 21.93 11.29
C HIS A 87 5.24 20.68 11.75
N PHE A 88 5.11 19.56 11.06
CA PHE A 88 5.72 18.30 11.47
C PHE A 88 6.48 17.67 10.30
N ASN A 89 7.60 17.02 10.61
CA ASN A 89 8.37 16.25 9.63
C ASN A 89 8.09 14.76 9.73
N GLU A 90 7.52 14.29 10.84
CA GLU A 90 7.23 12.88 11.10
C GLU A 90 5.73 12.66 11.29
N LEU A 91 5.21 11.59 10.69
CA LEU A 91 3.81 11.17 10.83
C LEU A 91 3.62 10.06 11.88
N SER A 92 4.71 9.57 12.48
CA SER A 92 4.68 8.47 13.46
C SER A 92 3.67 8.68 14.60
N PRO A 93 3.45 9.89 15.15
CA PRO A 93 2.45 10.10 16.21
C PRO A 93 1.01 9.87 15.74
N PHE A 94 0.75 9.96 14.43
CA PHE A 94 -0.57 9.84 13.81
C PHE A 94 -0.88 8.41 13.32
N THR A 95 -0.05 7.43 13.67
CA THR A 95 -0.34 6.01 13.41
C THR A 95 -1.70 5.60 13.98
N ASP A 96 -2.40 4.74 13.25
CA ASP A 96 -3.78 4.28 13.48
C ASP A 96 -4.89 5.34 13.28
N ILE A 97 -4.54 6.55 12.86
CA ILE A 97 -5.50 7.61 12.58
C ILE A 97 -5.89 7.55 11.08
N PRO A 98 -7.20 7.50 10.74
CA PRO A 98 -7.68 7.50 9.36
C PRO A 98 -7.51 8.88 8.73
N LEU A 99 -6.46 9.02 7.90
CA LEU A 99 -6.06 10.29 7.31
C LEU A 99 -5.85 10.23 5.80
N ILE A 100 -5.91 9.04 5.18
CA ILE A 100 -5.61 8.86 3.75
C ILE A 100 -6.90 8.55 2.99
N PRO A 101 -7.55 9.53 2.34
CA PRO A 101 -8.66 9.23 1.44
C PRO A 101 -8.17 8.37 0.27
N VAL A 102 -8.87 7.26 0.01
CA VAL A 102 -8.51 6.30 -1.05
C VAL A 102 -8.92 6.81 -2.43
N SER A 103 -9.87 7.74 -2.51
CA SER A 103 -10.31 8.38 -3.74
C SER A 103 -10.49 9.89 -3.56
N SER A 104 -10.72 10.59 -4.67
CA SER A 104 -11.05 12.01 -4.67
C SER A 104 -12.24 12.30 -3.75
N LEU A 105 -12.11 13.37 -2.97
CA LEU A 105 -13.20 13.90 -2.14
C LEU A 105 -14.19 14.76 -2.94
N SER A 106 -13.83 15.16 -4.17
CA SER A 106 -14.67 16.02 -5.01
C SER A 106 -15.81 15.24 -5.65
N GLY A 107 -17.05 15.58 -5.31
CA GLY A 107 -18.27 15.02 -5.91
C GLY A 107 -18.72 13.66 -5.37
N SER A 108 -17.96 13.06 -4.44
CA SER A 108 -18.36 11.82 -3.77
C SER A 108 -19.07 12.11 -2.45
N GLN A 109 -20.21 11.45 -2.22
CA GLN A 109 -20.93 11.54 -0.95
C GLN A 109 -20.23 10.71 0.14
N THR A 110 -19.67 9.56 -0.24
CA THR A 110 -18.96 8.65 0.66
C THR A 110 -17.61 8.25 0.07
N VAL A 111 -16.57 8.20 0.90
CA VAL A 111 -15.19 7.82 0.50
C VAL A 111 -14.56 6.96 1.59
N SER A 112 -13.84 5.91 1.19
CA SER A 112 -13.02 5.13 2.12
C SER A 112 -11.77 5.90 2.52
N VAL A 113 -11.46 5.92 3.81
CA VAL A 113 -10.29 6.59 4.38
C VAL A 113 -9.44 5.56 5.10
N ALA A 114 -8.18 5.45 4.72
CA ALA A 114 -7.22 4.54 5.31
C ALA A 114 -6.49 5.16 6.51
N LYS A 115 -6.24 4.31 7.50
CA LYS A 115 -5.38 4.60 8.64
C LYS A 115 -3.92 4.64 8.21
N LEU A 116 -3.15 5.54 8.83
CA LEU A 116 -1.70 5.49 8.74
C LEU A 116 -1.20 4.22 9.44
N GLN A 117 -0.47 3.38 8.71
CA GLN A 117 0.11 2.11 9.18
C GLN A 117 1.58 2.02 8.73
N GLN A 118 2.47 1.51 9.59
CA GLN A 118 3.87 1.29 9.23
C GLN A 118 4.04 0.12 8.23
N ASN A 119 3.32 -1.00 8.46
CA ASN A 119 3.25 -2.11 7.51
C ASN A 119 2.15 -1.86 6.47
N THR A 120 2.29 -0.76 5.75
CA THR A 120 1.25 -0.30 4.83
C THR A 120 1.00 -1.27 3.68
N THR A 121 -0.28 -1.41 3.32
CA THR A 121 -0.75 -2.06 2.10
C THR A 121 -1.29 -1.04 1.09
N LEU A 122 -1.06 0.26 1.35
CA LEU A 122 -1.47 1.38 0.53
C LEU A 122 -0.41 1.68 -0.54
N ILE A 123 -0.85 1.85 -1.78
CA ILE A 123 0.01 2.26 -2.89
C ILE A 123 -0.69 3.35 -3.70
N PHE A 124 0.03 4.39 -4.10
CA PHE A 124 -0.52 5.38 -5.01
C PHE A 124 -0.75 4.76 -6.39
N GLN A 125 -1.86 5.10 -7.06
CA GLN A 125 -2.02 4.75 -8.48
C GLN A 125 -1.05 5.56 -9.36
N LYS A 126 -0.83 6.83 -9.00
CA LYS A 126 -0.03 7.77 -9.76
C LYS A 126 0.84 8.60 -8.84
N SER A 127 2.09 8.78 -9.25
CA SER A 127 3.05 9.71 -8.68
C SER A 127 3.55 10.67 -9.76
N LYS A 128 4.47 11.59 -9.42
CA LYS A 128 4.99 12.60 -10.36
C LYS A 128 5.53 11.99 -11.66
N GLN A 129 6.17 10.82 -11.59
CA GLN A 129 6.87 10.20 -12.72
C GLN A 129 6.41 8.78 -13.03
N LEU A 130 5.81 8.10 -12.05
CA LEU A 130 5.44 6.68 -12.15
C LEU A 130 3.93 6.52 -12.05
N ASN A 131 3.40 5.56 -12.82
CA ASN A 131 2.00 5.15 -12.77
C ASN A 131 1.95 3.64 -12.58
N LEU A 132 1.04 3.19 -11.71
CA LEU A 132 0.71 1.79 -11.57
C LEU A 132 -0.20 1.39 -12.74
N PRO A 133 0.15 0.37 -13.54
CA PRO A 133 -0.72 -0.11 -14.61
C PRO A 133 -2.09 -0.53 -14.05
N ASP A 134 -3.17 -0.25 -14.77
CA ASP A 134 -4.54 -0.43 -14.26
C ASP A 134 -4.83 -1.87 -13.82
N ARG A 135 -4.29 -2.85 -14.56
CA ARG A 135 -4.47 -4.27 -14.24
C ARG A 135 -3.70 -4.68 -12.99
N ILE A 136 -2.50 -4.12 -12.76
CA ILE A 136 -1.77 -4.29 -11.50
C ILE A 136 -2.53 -3.61 -10.36
N ALA A 137 -3.07 -2.42 -10.58
CA ALA A 137 -3.90 -1.72 -9.60
C ALA A 137 -5.16 -2.53 -9.22
N GLN A 138 -5.81 -3.15 -10.20
CA GLN A 138 -6.95 -4.06 -9.97
C GLN A 138 -6.51 -5.30 -9.17
N LEU A 139 -5.39 -5.92 -9.53
CA LEU A 139 -4.86 -7.08 -8.83
C LEU A 139 -4.52 -6.73 -7.38
N VAL A 140 -3.82 -5.62 -7.13
CA VAL A 140 -3.48 -5.13 -5.78
C VAL A 140 -4.73 -4.98 -4.93
N ASN A 141 -5.80 -4.36 -5.44
CA ASN A 141 -7.05 -4.25 -4.69
C ASN A 141 -7.69 -5.63 -4.46
N LYS A 142 -7.66 -6.53 -5.45
CA LYS A 142 -8.25 -7.86 -5.36
C LYS A 142 -7.60 -8.72 -4.27
N VAL A 143 -6.27 -8.64 -4.14
CA VAL A 143 -5.51 -9.42 -3.14
C VAL A 143 -5.53 -8.82 -1.73
N GLY A 144 -6.21 -7.68 -1.53
CA GLY A 144 -6.36 -7.02 -0.22
C GLY A 144 -5.47 -5.80 0.01
N GLY A 145 -4.66 -5.40 -0.97
CA GLY A 145 -4.00 -4.10 -0.97
C GLY A 145 -5.00 -2.97 -1.25
N THR A 146 -4.56 -1.71 -1.16
CA THR A 146 -5.44 -0.57 -1.46
C THR A 146 -4.73 0.45 -2.33
N VAL A 147 -5.32 0.70 -3.50
CA VAL A 147 -4.81 1.71 -4.43
C VAL A 147 -5.41 3.06 -4.11
N VAL A 148 -4.55 3.99 -3.69
CA VAL A 148 -4.89 5.38 -3.36
C VAL A 148 -4.88 6.22 -4.63
N ARG A 149 -6.03 6.79 -4.95
CA ARG A 149 -6.24 7.64 -6.12
C ARG A 149 -6.39 9.09 -5.69
N GLY A 150 -5.50 9.93 -6.19
CA GLY A 150 -5.74 11.36 -6.39
C GLY A 150 -6.06 12.15 -5.14
N ASN A 151 -5.05 12.86 -4.65
CA ASN A 151 -5.21 14.15 -3.97
C ASN A 151 -3.89 14.90 -4.15
N GLU A 152 -3.83 15.90 -5.04
CA GLU A 152 -2.56 16.61 -5.30
C GLU A 152 -1.99 17.26 -4.04
N TRP A 153 -2.86 17.58 -3.08
CA TRP A 153 -2.53 18.14 -1.77
C TRP A 153 -2.05 17.11 -0.74
N LEU A 154 -2.23 15.82 -0.99
CA LEU A 154 -1.77 14.75 -0.09
C LEU A 154 -0.27 14.54 -0.27
N ARG A 155 0.51 15.39 0.42
CA ARG A 155 1.98 15.42 0.36
C ARG A 155 2.52 15.65 1.76
N HIS A 156 3.61 14.94 2.08
CA HIS A 156 4.37 15.11 3.30
C HIS A 156 5.74 14.44 3.13
N VAL A 157 6.78 14.93 3.82
CA VAL A 157 8.14 14.38 3.70
C VAL A 157 8.23 12.91 4.14
N ASP A 158 7.45 12.53 5.15
CA ASP A 158 7.34 11.15 5.67
C ASP A 158 6.16 10.34 5.07
N LEU A 159 5.50 10.82 4.00
CA LEU A 159 4.33 10.13 3.45
C LEU A 159 4.64 8.75 2.86
N ASP A 160 5.83 8.60 2.27
CA ASP A 160 6.27 7.37 1.60
C ASP A 160 6.42 6.19 2.58
N SER A 161 6.49 6.46 3.88
CA SER A 161 6.46 5.45 4.95
C SER A 161 5.06 4.81 5.11
N TYR A 162 4.00 5.49 4.65
CA TYR A 162 2.60 5.09 4.88
C TYR A 162 1.81 4.85 3.59
N VAL A 163 2.21 5.43 2.46
CA VAL A 163 1.62 5.16 1.14
C VAL A 163 2.74 5.01 0.14
N LEU A 164 2.89 3.80 -0.41
CA LEU A 164 4.04 3.49 -1.27
C LEU A 164 3.88 4.13 -2.66
N CYS A 165 5.00 4.52 -3.26
CA CYS A 165 5.03 4.96 -4.66
C CYS A 165 4.71 3.79 -5.62
N PRO A 166 4.17 4.04 -6.83
CA PRO A 166 3.82 2.99 -7.78
C PRO A 166 5.05 2.40 -8.50
N SER A 167 5.82 1.56 -7.79
CA SER A 167 6.99 0.86 -8.33
C SER A 167 6.86 -0.66 -8.17
N PRO A 168 7.60 -1.47 -8.96
CA PRO A 168 7.65 -2.93 -8.77
C PRO A 168 8.01 -3.35 -7.34
N ARG A 169 8.98 -2.68 -6.71
CA ARG A 169 9.40 -3.00 -5.35
C ARG A 169 8.33 -2.62 -4.32
N SER A 170 7.61 -1.53 -4.55
CA SER A 170 6.47 -1.14 -3.73
C SER A 170 5.33 -2.15 -3.82
N VAL A 171 5.01 -2.64 -5.03
CA VAL A 171 4.01 -3.70 -5.20
C VAL A 171 4.43 -4.95 -4.43
N LEU A 172 5.68 -5.39 -4.56
CA LEU A 172 6.21 -6.51 -3.78
C LEU A 172 6.06 -6.28 -2.26
N LYS A 173 6.41 -5.09 -1.77
CA LYS A 173 6.26 -4.73 -0.35
C LYS A 173 4.79 -4.76 0.11
N VAL A 174 3.85 -4.27 -0.71
CA VAL A 174 2.41 -4.43 -0.42
C VAL A 174 2.06 -5.91 -0.28
N LEU A 175 2.45 -6.74 -1.26
CA LEU A 175 2.15 -8.17 -1.22
C LEU A 175 2.69 -8.87 0.03
N MET A 176 3.92 -8.52 0.45
CA MET A 176 4.54 -9.07 1.65
C MET A 176 3.85 -8.67 2.97
N ASN A 177 3.09 -7.56 2.97
CA ASN A 177 2.37 -7.07 4.14
C ASN A 177 0.93 -7.61 4.24
N LEU A 178 0.47 -8.39 3.24
CA LEU A 178 -0.87 -8.95 3.21
C LEU A 178 -0.95 -10.30 3.93
N ASP A 179 -2.17 -10.73 4.22
CA ASP A 179 -2.42 -12.11 4.64
C ASP A 179 -2.02 -13.08 3.53
N PHE A 180 -1.04 -13.95 3.82
CA PHE A 180 -0.44 -14.82 2.82
C PHE A 180 -1.44 -15.85 2.25
N GLN A 181 -2.37 -16.36 3.07
CA GLN A 181 -3.33 -17.36 2.62
C GLN A 181 -4.38 -16.77 1.69
N HIS A 182 -4.89 -15.58 2.02
CA HIS A 182 -5.78 -14.83 1.14
C HIS A 182 -5.07 -14.47 -0.17
N LEU A 183 -3.84 -13.96 -0.10
CA LEU A 183 -3.04 -13.63 -1.29
C LEU A 183 -2.87 -14.84 -2.23
N VAL A 184 -2.48 -16.00 -1.70
CA VAL A 184 -2.31 -17.23 -2.49
C VAL A 184 -3.63 -17.65 -3.13
N THR A 185 -4.75 -17.54 -2.40
CA THR A 185 -6.09 -17.89 -2.90
C THR A 185 -6.51 -16.98 -4.06
N GLU A 186 -6.34 -15.66 -3.90
CA GLU A 186 -6.70 -14.67 -4.92
C GLU A 186 -5.79 -14.74 -6.16
N LEU A 187 -4.50 -15.04 -5.98
CA LEU A 187 -3.58 -15.25 -7.11
C LEU A 187 -3.89 -16.55 -7.86
N THR A 188 -4.22 -17.63 -7.14
CA THR A 188 -4.58 -18.92 -7.78
C THR A 188 -5.87 -18.79 -8.60
N SER A 189 -6.85 -18.00 -8.11
CA SER A 189 -8.10 -17.71 -8.82
C SER A 189 -7.97 -16.65 -9.92
N ALA A 190 -6.87 -15.91 -9.95
CA ALA A 190 -6.63 -14.88 -10.96
C ALA A 190 -6.41 -15.48 -12.36
N SER A 191 -6.82 -14.73 -13.38
CA SER A 191 -6.60 -15.11 -14.78
C SER A 191 -5.11 -15.28 -15.07
N HIS A 192 -4.80 -16.11 -16.06
CA HIS A 192 -3.43 -16.29 -16.53
C HIS A 192 -2.77 -14.95 -16.86
N THR A 193 -3.48 -14.11 -17.61
CA THR A 193 -3.01 -12.78 -18.01
C THR A 193 -2.72 -11.87 -16.82
N ALA A 194 -3.52 -11.89 -15.76
CA ALA A 194 -3.26 -11.06 -14.58
C ALA A 194 -2.00 -11.52 -13.83
N ARG A 195 -1.76 -12.83 -13.75
CA ARG A 195 -0.53 -13.39 -13.17
C ARG A 195 0.69 -13.07 -14.03
N ASP A 196 0.58 -13.18 -15.35
CA ASP A 196 1.64 -12.82 -16.28
C ASP A 196 2.05 -11.36 -16.18
N GLU A 197 1.09 -10.45 -16.10
CA GLU A 197 1.39 -9.04 -15.93
C GLU A 197 2.03 -8.74 -14.59
N LEU A 198 1.63 -9.42 -13.52
CA LEU A 198 2.32 -9.31 -12.24
C LEU A 198 3.77 -9.82 -12.36
N LYS A 199 4.00 -10.97 -13.02
CA LYS A 199 5.36 -11.47 -13.27
C LYS A 199 6.17 -10.45 -14.08
N ASP A 200 5.59 -9.90 -15.14
CA ASP A 200 6.24 -8.91 -16.00
C ASP A 200 6.62 -7.68 -15.20
N TYR A 201 5.68 -7.14 -14.44
CA TYR A 201 5.90 -5.98 -13.60
C TYR A 201 7.00 -6.21 -12.55
N LEU A 202 7.02 -7.38 -11.90
CA LEU A 202 8.04 -7.76 -10.92
C LEU A 202 9.39 -8.12 -11.57
N SER A 203 9.42 -8.48 -12.86
CA SER A 203 10.66 -8.81 -13.58
C SER A 203 11.58 -7.61 -13.78
N TYR A 204 11.06 -6.39 -13.64
CA TYR A 204 11.84 -5.13 -13.67
C TYR A 204 12.60 -4.85 -12.36
N LEU A 205 12.59 -5.76 -11.38
CA LEU A 205 13.37 -5.62 -10.16
C LEU A 205 14.85 -5.93 -10.43
N ASP A 206 15.75 -4.99 -10.12
CA ASP A 206 17.20 -5.19 -10.33
C ASP A 206 17.79 -6.28 -9.41
N SER A 207 17.25 -6.41 -8.21
CA SER A 207 17.74 -7.33 -7.19
C SER A 207 16.66 -7.67 -6.17
N LEU A 208 16.83 -8.79 -5.48
CA LEU A 208 15.96 -9.22 -4.40
C LEU A 208 16.78 -9.61 -3.16
N SER A 209 16.33 -9.16 -2.00
CA SER A 209 16.78 -9.63 -0.69
C SER A 209 16.39 -11.09 -0.46
N LYS A 210 16.96 -11.72 0.58
CA LYS A 210 16.61 -13.11 0.92
C LYS A 210 15.11 -13.26 1.24
N ALA A 211 14.55 -12.37 2.04
CA ALA A 211 13.14 -12.40 2.42
C ALA A 211 12.21 -12.21 1.21
N GLU A 212 12.54 -11.29 0.30
CA GLU A 212 11.78 -11.06 -0.94
C GLU A 212 11.81 -12.29 -1.86
N LYS A 213 12.97 -12.94 -2.01
CA LYS A 213 13.10 -14.19 -2.79
C LYS A 213 12.29 -15.32 -2.17
N ASP A 214 12.46 -15.56 -0.87
CA ASP A 214 11.77 -16.62 -0.14
C ASP A 214 10.25 -16.43 -0.18
N PHE A 215 9.78 -15.18 -0.22
CA PHE A 215 8.38 -14.84 -0.40
C PHE A 215 7.89 -15.13 -1.82
N LEU A 216 8.55 -14.57 -2.85
CA LEU A 216 8.16 -14.75 -4.26
C LEU A 216 8.18 -16.22 -4.70
N LEU A 217 9.14 -17.02 -4.20
CA LEU A 217 9.21 -18.45 -4.49
C LEU A 217 7.95 -19.21 -4.05
N LYS A 218 7.23 -18.72 -3.04
CA LYS A 218 6.01 -19.37 -2.51
C LYS A 218 4.73 -18.93 -3.22
N LEU A 219 4.77 -17.90 -4.06
CA LEU A 219 3.59 -17.40 -4.75
C LEU A 219 3.25 -18.24 -5.99
N PRO A 220 1.96 -18.50 -6.27
CA PRO A 220 1.52 -19.34 -7.39
C PRO A 220 1.55 -18.56 -8.73
N LEU A 221 2.71 -18.02 -9.11
CA LEU A 221 2.84 -17.16 -10.29
C LEU A 221 3.12 -17.93 -11.58
N PHE A 222 3.77 -19.08 -11.47
CA PHE A 222 4.26 -19.85 -12.62
C PHE A 222 3.28 -20.93 -13.04
N GLN A 223 3.53 -21.54 -14.19
CA GLN A 223 2.74 -22.65 -14.69
C GLN A 223 3.55 -23.95 -14.77
N THR A 224 2.89 -25.06 -14.49
CA THR A 224 3.38 -26.39 -14.86
C THR A 224 3.11 -26.65 -16.35
N MET A 225 3.72 -27.71 -16.88
CA MET A 225 3.45 -28.19 -18.25
C MET A 225 1.98 -28.55 -18.50
N LYS A 226 1.21 -28.84 -17.45
CA LYS A 226 -0.23 -29.11 -17.52
C LYS A 226 -1.09 -27.83 -17.40
N GLY A 227 -0.47 -26.65 -17.35
CA GLY A 227 -1.14 -25.35 -17.26
C GLY A 227 -1.57 -24.93 -15.85
N PHE A 228 -1.36 -25.77 -14.83
CA PHE A 228 -1.70 -25.44 -13.44
C PHE A 228 -0.77 -24.36 -12.87
N SER A 229 -1.36 -23.40 -12.17
CA SER A 229 -0.68 -22.35 -11.43
C SER A 229 0.05 -22.93 -10.21
N VAL A 230 1.34 -22.64 -10.07
CA VAL A 230 2.19 -23.22 -9.02
C VAL A 230 3.27 -22.25 -8.51
N ALA A 231 3.71 -22.49 -7.29
CA ALA A 231 4.87 -21.86 -6.68
C ALA A 231 6.19 -22.39 -7.26
N ALA A 232 7.22 -21.55 -7.29
CA ALA A 232 8.57 -21.91 -7.75
C ALA A 232 9.43 -22.60 -6.70
N GLN A 233 9.01 -22.57 -5.44
CA GLN A 233 9.76 -23.16 -4.34
C GLN A 233 10.05 -24.64 -4.60
N SER A 234 11.34 -25.01 -4.52
CA SER A 234 11.83 -26.38 -4.68
C SER A 234 11.48 -27.02 -6.04
N LYS A 235 11.16 -26.22 -7.05
CA LYS A 235 10.89 -26.67 -8.42
C LYS A 235 12.04 -26.31 -9.35
N GLN A 236 12.19 -27.10 -10.41
CA GLN A 236 13.04 -26.76 -11.55
C GLN A 236 12.18 -26.18 -12.66
N ALA A 237 12.77 -25.36 -13.53
CA ALA A 237 12.06 -24.78 -14.66
C ALA A 237 12.73 -25.18 -15.98
N VAL A 238 11.92 -25.57 -16.96
CA VAL A 238 12.38 -26.00 -18.28
C VAL A 238 12.16 -24.87 -19.28
N LEU A 239 13.23 -24.52 -19.99
CA LEU A 239 13.24 -23.43 -20.96
C LEU A 239 12.63 -23.88 -22.29
N LEU A 240 11.43 -23.37 -22.63
CA LEU A 240 10.70 -23.72 -23.87
C LEU A 240 10.76 -22.63 -24.96
N ILE A 241 11.68 -21.68 -24.83
CA ILE A 241 11.74 -20.46 -25.67
C ILE A 241 12.07 -20.80 -27.15
N SER A 242 12.58 -22.00 -27.44
CA SER A 242 13.05 -22.40 -28.77
C SER A 242 11.97 -23.05 -29.67
N GLY A 243 10.68 -22.97 -29.34
CA GLY A 243 9.61 -23.56 -30.17
C GLY A 243 9.58 -25.09 -30.18
N LEU A 244 10.42 -25.74 -29.36
CA LEU A 244 10.37 -27.17 -29.10
C LEU A 244 9.26 -27.44 -28.09
N THR A 245 8.16 -28.00 -28.56
CA THR A 245 7.09 -28.48 -27.68
C THR A 245 7.49 -29.83 -27.11
N VAL A 246 7.51 -29.94 -25.77
CA VAL A 246 7.62 -31.26 -25.14
C VAL A 246 6.35 -32.05 -25.52
N PRO A 247 6.46 -33.25 -26.10
CA PRO A 247 5.32 -34.09 -26.42
C PRO A 247 4.37 -34.24 -25.23
N THR A 248 3.09 -33.99 -25.44
CA THR A 248 2.03 -34.13 -24.41
C THR A 248 1.91 -35.56 -23.87
N GLU A 249 2.51 -36.54 -24.56
CA GLU A 249 2.55 -37.97 -24.23
C GLU A 249 3.68 -38.33 -23.25
N LEU A 250 4.66 -37.45 -23.03
CA LEU A 250 5.70 -37.69 -22.04
C LEU A 250 5.13 -37.44 -20.63
N PRO A 251 5.35 -38.34 -19.66
CA PRO A 251 4.94 -38.12 -18.28
C PRO A 251 5.84 -37.05 -17.65
N VAL A 252 5.55 -35.78 -17.93
CA VAL A 252 6.29 -34.67 -17.32
C VAL A 252 5.82 -34.50 -15.87
N PRO A 253 6.72 -34.56 -14.88
CA PRO A 253 6.31 -34.47 -13.49
C PRO A 253 5.76 -33.08 -13.14
N ASP A 254 4.75 -33.03 -12.26
CA ASP A 254 4.09 -31.79 -11.80
C ASP A 254 5.03 -30.86 -10.98
N SER A 255 6.25 -31.33 -10.73
CA SER A 255 7.36 -30.59 -10.13
C SER A 255 8.09 -29.67 -11.11
N ILE A 256 7.82 -29.77 -12.42
CA ILE A 256 8.49 -28.96 -13.45
C ILE A 256 7.66 -27.73 -13.83
N ILE A 257 8.31 -26.58 -13.78
CA ILE A 257 7.76 -25.30 -14.24
C ILE A 257 8.09 -25.10 -15.71
N GLN A 258 7.10 -24.61 -16.45
CA GLN A 258 7.27 -24.14 -17.81
C GLN A 258 7.83 -22.72 -17.80
N CYS A 259 9.02 -22.54 -18.39
CA CYS A 259 9.58 -21.23 -18.71
C CYS A 259 9.36 -20.95 -20.21
N SER A 260 8.19 -20.43 -20.55
CA SER A 260 7.76 -20.20 -21.95
C SER A 260 7.99 -18.78 -22.44
N THR A 261 8.10 -17.81 -21.54
CA THR A 261 8.25 -16.39 -21.88
C THR A 261 9.58 -15.83 -21.38
N GLU A 262 10.04 -14.73 -21.99
CA GLU A 262 11.19 -13.97 -21.50
C GLU A 262 10.94 -13.41 -20.09
N THR A 263 9.69 -13.05 -19.78
CA THR A 263 9.25 -12.64 -18.45
C THR A 263 9.48 -13.74 -17.41
N ASP A 264 9.11 -14.99 -17.72
CA ASP A 264 9.37 -16.14 -16.85
C ASP A 264 10.86 -16.32 -16.62
N ARG A 265 11.65 -16.29 -17.71
CA ARG A 265 13.11 -16.44 -17.65
C ARG A 265 13.73 -15.41 -16.72
N ARG A 266 13.41 -14.13 -16.91
CA ARG A 266 13.96 -13.03 -16.08
C ARG A 266 13.61 -13.20 -14.62
N LEU A 267 12.35 -13.46 -14.31
CA LEU A 267 11.91 -13.60 -12.91
C LEU A 267 12.50 -14.85 -12.26
N LEU A 268 12.56 -15.99 -12.95
CA LEU A 268 13.18 -17.22 -12.44
C LEU A 268 14.68 -17.06 -12.20
N GLN A 269 15.39 -16.32 -13.07
CA GLN A 269 16.80 -15.97 -12.88
C GLN A 269 16.99 -15.07 -11.64
N LEU A 270 16.13 -14.06 -11.45
CA LEU A 270 16.14 -13.22 -10.24
C LEU A 270 15.93 -14.04 -8.96
N LEU A 271 15.08 -15.06 -9.04
CA LEU A 271 14.80 -16.01 -7.96
C LEU A 271 15.87 -17.10 -7.80
N LYS A 272 16.86 -17.17 -8.71
CA LYS A 272 17.91 -18.20 -8.76
C LYS A 272 17.35 -19.62 -8.86
N VAL A 273 16.25 -19.79 -9.58
CA VAL A 273 15.71 -21.12 -9.93
C VAL A 273 16.57 -21.72 -11.04
N HIS A 274 16.90 -23.01 -10.91
CA HIS A 274 17.67 -23.71 -11.94
C HIS A 274 16.84 -23.85 -13.22
N LEU A 275 17.36 -23.29 -14.31
CA LEU A 275 16.79 -23.42 -15.65
C LEU A 275 17.45 -24.61 -16.35
N LEU A 276 16.66 -25.62 -16.68
CA LEU A 276 17.08 -26.78 -17.47
C LEU A 276 16.83 -26.49 -18.95
N ASP A 277 17.74 -26.95 -19.80
CA ASP A 277 17.43 -27.04 -21.23
C ASP A 277 16.44 -28.20 -21.51
N THR A 278 15.86 -28.23 -22.72
CA THR A 278 14.88 -29.27 -23.07
C THR A 278 15.47 -30.67 -23.15
N ALA A 279 16.78 -30.81 -23.36
CA ALA A 279 17.46 -32.10 -23.43
C ALA A 279 17.82 -32.63 -22.03
N GLU A 280 18.25 -31.76 -21.12
CA GLU A 280 18.48 -32.01 -19.71
C GLU A 280 17.20 -32.43 -18.99
N ALA A 281 16.05 -31.89 -19.39
CA ALA A 281 14.74 -32.22 -18.82
C ALA A 281 14.19 -33.59 -19.26
N ALA A 282 14.75 -34.19 -20.31
CA ALA A 282 14.31 -35.46 -20.88
C ALA A 282 15.11 -36.68 -20.37
N ASN A 283 16.15 -36.45 -19.55
CA ASN A 283 16.98 -37.46 -18.89
C ASN A 283 16.55 -37.66 -17.42
#